data_AF-A0A9P0KPE3-F1
#
_entry.id   AF-A0A9P0KPE3-F1
#
_cell.length_a   1.000
_cell.length_b   1.000
_cell.length_c   1.000
_cell.angle_alpha   90.00
_cell.angle_beta   90.00
_cell.angle_gamma   90.00
#
_symmetry.space_group_name_H-M   'P 1'
#
loop_
_entity.id
_entity.type
_entity.pdbx_description
1 polymer ?
#
loop_
_entity_poly.entity_id
_entity_poly.type
_entity_poly.pdbx_seq_one_letter_code
_entity_poly.pdbx_strand_id
1 'polypeptide(L)'
;MLNQNFQEPFVAIVIDPVRTISAGKVCLGAFRTYPKGYKPANEEPSEYQTIPLNKIEDFGVHCKQYYSLEVSYFKSALDRRLLDSLWNKYWVNTLSSSSLLTNADYTTGQIFDLSEKLEQSEAAIGRGGFIVGGADPHEKRTEDKLLKATKDSCKTTIEIIHGLMAQMIKDRLFNSVAPNSVTSK
;
A
#
# COMPACT_ATOMS: atom_id res chain seq x y z
N MET A 1 -24.27 11.80 3.36
CA MET A 1 -25.00 10.72 2.67
C MET A 1 -25.98 11.30 1.66
N LEU A 2 -25.49 11.98 0.63
CA LEU A 2 -26.40 12.50 -0.42
C LEU A 2 -26.72 11.37 -1.42
N ASN A 3 -25.68 10.73 -1.96
CA ASN A 3 -25.82 9.78 -3.06
C ASN A 3 -26.62 8.52 -2.68
N GLN A 4 -26.34 7.91 -1.52
CA GLN A 4 -27.11 6.76 -1.03
C GLN A 4 -28.57 7.09 -0.65
N ASN A 5 -28.90 8.36 -0.39
CA ASN A 5 -30.28 8.74 -0.03
C ASN A 5 -31.16 8.97 -1.27
N PHE A 6 -30.57 9.34 -2.41
CA PHE A 6 -31.32 9.77 -3.60
C PHE A 6 -31.07 8.91 -4.85
N GLN A 7 -30.03 8.07 -4.86
CA GLN A 7 -29.60 7.28 -6.03
C GLN A 7 -29.24 5.84 -5.66
N GLU A 8 -30.09 5.16 -4.89
CA GLU A 8 -29.88 3.76 -4.54
C GLU A 8 -30.21 2.83 -5.73
N PRO A 9 -29.40 1.80 -6.05
CA PRO A 9 -28.20 1.34 -5.34
C PRO A 9 -26.92 2.16 -5.62
N PHE A 10 -26.20 2.54 -4.56
CA PHE A 10 -24.94 3.32 -4.68
C PHE A 10 -23.76 2.73 -3.88
N VAL A 11 -22.58 2.71 -4.50
CA VAL A 11 -21.32 2.24 -3.91
C VAL A 11 -20.20 3.27 -4.15
N ALA A 12 -19.31 3.44 -3.18
CA ALA A 12 -18.11 4.27 -3.34
C ALA A 12 -16.91 3.36 -3.66
N ILE A 13 -16.21 3.65 -4.75
CA ILE A 13 -14.97 2.95 -5.12
C ILE A 13 -13.80 3.91 -4.93
N VAL A 14 -12.76 3.45 -4.24
CA VAL A 14 -11.53 4.20 -4.00
C VAL A 14 -10.38 3.48 -4.68
N ILE A 15 -9.60 4.21 -5.47
CA ILE A 15 -8.45 3.69 -6.22
C ILE A 15 -7.21 4.48 -5.82
N ASP A 16 -6.13 3.78 -5.47
CA ASP A 16 -4.83 4.38 -5.22
C ASP A 16 -3.88 4.01 -6.37
N PRO A 17 -3.77 4.86 -7.41
CA PRO A 17 -2.95 4.56 -8.59
C PRO A 17 -1.46 4.55 -8.26
N VAL A 18 -1.02 5.41 -7.33
CA VAL A 18 0.39 5.52 -6.96
C VAL A 18 0.84 4.25 -6.23
N ARG A 19 0.07 3.82 -5.22
CA ARG A 19 0.36 2.58 -4.49
C ARG A 19 0.22 1.35 -5.38
N THR A 20 -0.68 1.37 -6.35
CA THR A 20 -0.82 0.27 -7.33
C THR A 20 0.48 0.04 -8.10
N ILE A 21 1.13 1.11 -8.55
CA ILE A 21 2.39 1.00 -9.28
C ILE A 21 3.50 0.50 -8.34
N SER A 22 3.57 1.01 -7.11
CA SER A 22 4.64 0.65 -6.16
C SER A 22 4.56 -0.78 -5.66
N ALA A 23 3.34 -1.24 -5.35
CA ALA A 23 3.11 -2.60 -4.85
C ALA A 23 3.06 -3.65 -5.98
N GLY A 24 2.92 -3.24 -7.24
CA GLY A 24 2.70 -4.15 -8.37
C GLY A 24 1.37 -4.90 -8.31
N LYS A 25 0.41 -4.42 -7.49
CA LYS A 25 -0.91 -5.00 -7.26
C LYS A 25 -1.95 -3.89 -7.23
N VAL A 26 -3.09 -4.11 -7.89
CA VAL A 26 -4.21 -3.17 -7.92
C VAL A 26 -4.68 -2.87 -6.49
N CYS A 27 -4.53 -1.60 -6.09
CA CYS A 27 -4.97 -1.08 -4.80
C CYS A 27 -6.33 -0.40 -5.00
N LEU A 28 -7.40 -1.16 -4.74
CA LEU A 28 -8.79 -0.74 -4.89
C LEU A 28 -9.60 -1.20 -3.68
N GLY A 29 -10.47 -0.33 -3.18
CA GLY A 29 -11.47 -0.65 -2.17
C GLY A 29 -12.86 -0.25 -2.63
N ALA A 30 -13.88 -0.99 -2.18
CA ALA A 30 -15.29 -0.66 -2.39
C ALA A 30 -15.96 -0.52 -1.03
N PHE A 31 -16.72 0.56 -0.83
CA PHE A 31 -17.26 0.93 0.47
C PHE A 31 -18.71 1.37 0.37
N ARG A 32 -19.45 1.15 1.46
CA ARG A 32 -20.78 1.70 1.70
C ARG A 32 -20.84 2.32 3.08
N THR A 33 -21.56 3.44 3.21
CA THR A 33 -21.79 4.06 4.52
C THR A 33 -22.98 3.43 5.22
N TYR A 34 -22.89 3.33 6.55
CA TYR A 34 -24.04 2.95 7.37
C TYR A 34 -25.09 4.07 7.36
N PRO A 35 -26.40 3.77 7.39
CA PRO A 35 -27.42 4.81 7.54
C PRO A 35 -27.25 5.62 8.83
N LYS A 36 -27.72 6.87 8.83
CA LYS A 36 -27.70 7.71 10.04
C LYS A 36 -28.41 7.00 11.20
N GLY A 37 -27.73 6.91 12.35
CA GLY A 37 -28.27 6.29 13.56
C GLY A 37 -28.01 4.78 13.69
N TYR A 38 -27.52 4.12 12.64
CA TYR A 38 -27.11 2.72 12.73
C TYR A 38 -25.71 2.61 13.32
N LYS A 39 -25.52 1.70 14.29
CA LYS A 39 -24.22 1.31 14.83
C LYS A 39 -24.01 -0.19 14.57
N PRO A 40 -22.89 -0.59 13.94
CA PRO A 40 -22.62 -2.01 13.71
C PRO A 40 -22.43 -2.75 15.04
N ALA A 41 -22.95 -3.98 15.11
CA ALA A 41 -22.89 -4.82 16.31
C ALA A 41 -21.49 -5.42 16.55
N ASN A 42 -20.74 -5.69 15.48
CA ASN A 42 -19.38 -6.19 15.51
C ASN A 42 -18.47 -5.21 14.78
N GLU A 43 -17.45 -4.69 15.48
CA GLU A 43 -16.35 -3.97 14.84
C GLU A 43 -15.44 -5.02 14.18
N GLU A 44 -15.57 -5.21 12.87
CA GLU A 44 -14.59 -6.02 12.15
C GLU A 44 -13.21 -5.36 12.22
N PRO A 45 -12.14 -6.13 12.44
CA PRO A 45 -10.78 -5.59 12.42
C PRO A 45 -10.51 -4.96 11.05
N SER A 46 -10.30 -3.65 11.01
CA SER A 46 -9.82 -2.98 9.80
C SER A 46 -8.45 -3.53 9.44
N GLU A 47 -8.26 -3.92 8.18
CA GLU A 47 -6.94 -4.25 7.64
C GLU A 47 -6.00 -3.05 7.84
N TYR A 48 -4.80 -3.30 8.36
CA TYR A 48 -3.83 -2.23 8.60
C TYR A 48 -3.31 -1.69 7.26
N GLN A 49 -3.43 -0.37 7.08
CA GLN A 49 -2.85 0.33 5.95
C GLN A 49 -1.91 1.43 6.47
N THR A 50 -0.78 1.61 5.78
CA THR A 50 0.11 2.76 6.00
C THR A 50 -0.61 4.03 5.54
N ILE A 51 -0.99 4.84 6.52
CA ILE A 51 -1.65 6.13 6.34
C ILE A 51 -0.64 7.23 6.68
N PRO A 52 -0.46 8.24 5.81
CA PRO A 52 0.35 9.41 6.11
C PRO A 52 -0.12 10.14 7.37
N LEU A 53 0.80 10.73 8.12
CA LEU A 53 0.50 11.42 9.39
C LEU A 53 -0.55 12.51 9.22
N ASN A 54 -0.49 13.29 8.14
CA ASN A 54 -1.45 14.36 7.86
C ASN A 54 -2.90 13.87 7.60
N LYS A 55 -3.12 12.55 7.48
CA LYS A 55 -4.46 11.96 7.25
C LYS A 55 -4.92 11.02 8.36
N ILE A 56 -4.07 10.74 9.35
CA ILE A 56 -4.35 9.69 10.34
C ILE A 56 -5.52 10.04 11.26
N GLU A 57 -5.68 11.33 11.60
CA GLU A 57 -6.76 11.80 12.47
C GLU A 57 -8.13 11.71 11.78
N ASP A 58 -8.22 12.23 10.55
CA ASP A 58 -9.44 12.20 9.74
C ASP A 58 -9.89 10.74 9.49
N PHE A 59 -8.93 9.86 9.18
CA PHE A 59 -9.20 8.44 9.03
C PHE A 59 -9.77 7.82 10.31
N GLY A 60 -9.17 8.11 11.47
CA GLY A 60 -9.59 7.56 12.75
C GLY A 60 -11.01 7.98 13.18
N VAL A 61 -11.46 9.18 12.78
CA VAL A 61 -12.81 9.68 13.09
C VAL A 61 -13.87 9.01 12.21
N HIS A 62 -13.56 8.79 10.93
CA HIS A 62 -14.55 8.35 9.94
C HIS A 62 -14.56 6.85 9.65
N CYS A 63 -13.53 6.09 10.06
CA CYS A 63 -13.40 4.66 9.76
C CYS A 63 -14.59 3.80 10.23
N LYS A 64 -15.34 4.25 11.25
CA LYS A 64 -16.53 3.53 11.79
C LYS A 64 -17.83 3.83 11.05
N GLN A 65 -17.82 4.74 10.07
CA GLN A 65 -19.03 5.20 9.37
C GLN A 65 -19.31 4.40 8.09
N TYR A 66 -18.39 3.55 7.69
CA TYR A 66 -18.50 2.72 6.49
C TYR A 66 -17.98 1.31 6.74
N TYR A 67 -18.32 0.41 5.82
CA TYR A 67 -17.80 -0.95 5.78
C TYR A 67 -17.26 -1.25 4.39
N SER A 68 -16.27 -2.14 4.34
CA SER A 68 -15.68 -2.63 3.11
C SER A 68 -16.58 -3.69 2.48
N LEU A 69 -16.64 -3.71 1.16
CA LEU A 69 -17.27 -4.76 0.37
C LEU A 69 -16.20 -5.67 -0.22
N GLU A 70 -16.52 -6.96 -0.33
CA GLU A 70 -15.68 -7.91 -1.05
C GLU A 70 -15.65 -7.53 -2.55
N VAL A 71 -14.44 -7.38 -3.08
CA VAL A 71 -14.22 -7.08 -4.49
C VAL A 71 -13.84 -8.37 -5.21
N SER A 72 -14.60 -8.70 -6.26
CA SER A 72 -14.26 -9.76 -7.19
C SER A 72 -14.06 -9.20 -8.60
N TYR A 73 -13.21 -9.88 -9.38
CA TYR A 73 -12.94 -9.52 -10.76
C TYR A 73 -13.54 -10.57 -11.68
N PHE A 74 -14.09 -10.13 -12.80
CA PHE A 74 -14.55 -11.02 -13.87
C PHE A 74 -14.03 -10.51 -15.22
N LYS A 75 -13.92 -11.40 -16.18
CA LYS A 75 -13.65 -11.07 -17.58
C LYS A 75 -14.57 -11.88 -18.47
N SER A 76 -15.12 -11.26 -19.52
CA SER A 76 -15.94 -11.99 -20.47
C SER A 76 -15.10 -12.97 -21.31
N ALA A 77 -15.76 -13.87 -22.03
CA ALA A 77 -15.08 -14.76 -22.95
C ALA A 77 -14.34 -14.01 -24.07
N LEU A 78 -14.87 -12.85 -24.50
CA LEU A 78 -14.23 -12.01 -25.50
C LEU A 78 -13.03 -11.26 -24.91
N ASP A 79 -13.16 -10.65 -23.73
CA ASP A 79 -12.08 -9.93 -23.06
C ASP A 79 -10.87 -10.83 -22.83
N ARG A 80 -11.11 -12.10 -22.45
CA ARG A 80 -10.05 -13.10 -22.31
C ARG A 80 -9.25 -13.26 -23.60
N ARG A 81 -9.92 -13.51 -24.73
CA ARG A 81 -9.25 -13.70 -26.03
C ARG A 81 -8.48 -12.45 -26.47
N LEU A 82 -9.04 -11.26 -26.21
CA LEU A 82 -8.41 -9.98 -26.55
C LEU A 82 -7.17 -9.73 -25.69
N LEU A 83 -7.26 -9.93 -24.38
CA LEU A 83 -6.13 -9.75 -23.46
C LEU A 83 -5.00 -10.75 -23.75
N ASP A 84 -5.32 -12.01 -24.05
CA ASP A 84 -4.33 -13.01 -24.44
C ASP A 84 -3.62 -12.61 -25.76
N SER A 85 -4.37 -12.08 -26.72
CA SER A 85 -3.81 -11.57 -27.99
C SER A 85 -2.95 -10.31 -27.78
N LEU A 86 -3.36 -9.43 -26.87
CA LEU A 86 -2.62 -8.22 -26.52
C LEU A 86 -1.29 -8.58 -25.85
N TRP A 87 -1.29 -9.60 -24.98
CA TRP A 87 -0.09 -10.05 -24.27
C TRP A 87 1.04 -10.45 -25.22
N ASN A 88 0.71 -11.07 -26.35
CA ASN A 88 1.67 -11.45 -27.40
C ASN A 88 2.47 -10.26 -27.95
N LYS A 89 1.96 -9.03 -27.82
CA LYS A 89 2.65 -7.80 -28.24
C LYS A 89 3.11 -6.93 -27.07
N TYR A 90 2.44 -7.00 -25.92
CA TYR A 90 2.65 -6.08 -24.80
C TYR A 90 3.67 -6.56 -23.76
N TRP A 91 4.11 -7.82 -23.81
CA TRP A 91 5.06 -8.40 -22.84
C TRP A 91 6.36 -7.61 -22.71
N VAL A 92 6.81 -6.94 -23.77
CA VAL A 92 8.04 -6.12 -23.78
C VAL A 92 7.98 -5.04 -22.70
N ASN A 93 6.80 -4.45 -22.45
CA ASN A 93 6.63 -3.41 -21.43
C ASN A 93 6.87 -3.94 -20.02
N THR A 94 6.53 -5.19 -19.75
CA THR A 94 6.84 -5.82 -18.45
C THR A 94 8.34 -5.90 -18.23
N LEU A 95 9.13 -6.19 -19.27
CA LEU A 95 10.59 -6.30 -19.19
C LEU A 95 11.33 -4.96 -19.38
N SER A 96 10.69 -3.90 -19.83
CA SER A 96 11.33 -2.58 -19.96
C SER A 96 11.01 -1.64 -18.81
N SER A 97 9.92 -1.88 -18.08
CA SER A 97 9.47 -1.01 -16.98
C SER A 97 10.46 -0.95 -15.80
N SER A 98 10.45 0.16 -15.06
CA SER A 98 11.25 0.36 -13.86
C SER A 98 10.47 1.12 -12.79
N SER A 99 9.89 0.40 -11.82
CA SER A 99 9.11 1.00 -10.72
C SER A 99 9.93 1.95 -9.84
N LEU A 100 11.23 1.71 -9.71
CA LEU A 100 12.16 2.56 -8.96
C LEU A 100 12.23 3.99 -9.50
N LEU A 101 12.10 4.16 -10.82
CA LEU A 101 12.13 5.47 -11.46
C LEU A 101 10.73 6.10 -11.48
N THR A 102 9.72 5.32 -11.86
CA THR A 102 8.35 5.82 -12.00
C THR A 102 7.77 6.30 -10.66
N ASN A 103 8.17 5.71 -9.53
CA ASN A 103 7.60 6.02 -8.21
C ASN A 103 8.63 6.62 -7.23
N ALA A 104 9.69 7.25 -7.75
CA ALA A 104 10.75 7.83 -6.93
C ALA A 104 10.21 8.87 -5.93
N ASP A 105 9.31 9.76 -6.37
CA ASP A 105 8.73 10.81 -5.52
C ASP A 105 7.86 10.21 -4.41
N TYR A 106 7.04 9.21 -4.73
CA TYR A 106 6.24 8.51 -3.72
C TYR A 106 7.11 7.85 -2.67
N THR A 107 8.16 7.15 -3.09
CA THR A 107 9.08 6.47 -2.19
C THR A 107 9.77 7.46 -1.26
N THR A 108 10.23 8.58 -1.81
CA THR A 108 10.85 9.67 -1.05
C THR A 108 9.86 10.26 -0.04
N GLY A 109 8.60 10.47 -0.45
CA GLY A 109 7.53 10.92 0.44
C GLY A 109 7.21 9.95 1.58
N GLN A 110 7.22 8.63 1.32
CA GLN A 110 7.07 7.62 2.37
C GLN A 110 8.23 7.65 3.37
N ILE A 111 9.46 7.92 2.92
CA ILE A 111 10.62 8.06 3.79
C ILE A 111 10.50 9.31 4.68
N PHE A 112 10.05 10.45 4.14
CA PHE A 112 9.78 11.65 4.93
C PHE A 112 8.70 11.41 6.00
N ASP A 113 7.57 10.82 5.62
CA ASP A 113 6.50 10.47 6.57
C ASP A 113 6.96 9.48 7.64
N LEU A 114 7.78 8.49 7.27
CA LEU A 114 8.38 7.55 8.21
C LEU A 114 9.33 8.25 9.19
N SER A 115 10.13 9.22 8.72
CA SER A 115 11.01 10.01 9.58
C SER A 115 10.22 10.76 10.65
N GLU A 116 9.14 11.43 10.28
CA GLU A 116 8.25 12.13 11.22
C GLU A 116 7.60 11.15 12.21
N LYS A 117 7.17 9.96 11.75
CA LYS A 117 6.60 8.91 12.63
C LYS A 117 7.61 8.40 13.65
N LEU A 118 8.87 8.25 13.25
CA LEU A 118 9.94 7.84 14.14
C LEU A 118 10.25 8.93 15.18
N GLU A 119 10.31 10.20 14.78
CA GLU A 119 10.49 11.33 15.71
C GLU A 119 9.37 11.41 16.76
N GLN A 120 8.11 11.21 16.34
CA GLN A 120 6.98 11.14 17.27
C GLN A 120 7.05 9.93 18.22
N SER A 121 7.60 8.82 17.75
CA SER A 121 7.78 7.61 18.56
C SER A 121 8.90 7.81 19.59
N GLU A 122 10.01 8.42 19.18
CA GLU A 122 11.12 8.79 20.06
C GLU A 122 10.66 9.78 21.15
N ALA A 123 9.95 10.84 20.77
CA ALA A 123 9.41 11.81 21.73
C ALA A 123 8.44 11.18 22.74
N ALA A 124 7.72 10.12 22.35
CA ALA A 124 6.83 9.38 23.24
C ALA A 124 7.60 8.48 24.22
N ILE A 125 8.75 7.92 23.81
CA ILE A 125 9.64 7.12 24.68
C ILE A 125 10.39 8.03 25.65
N GLY A 126 10.94 9.16 25.18
CA GLY A 126 11.71 10.11 26.00
C GLY A 126 10.92 10.73 27.17
N ARG A 127 9.59 10.79 27.06
CA ARG A 127 8.69 11.25 28.15
C ARG A 127 8.23 10.12 29.08
N GLY A 128 8.41 8.85 28.71
CA GLY A 128 7.95 7.68 29.48
C GLY A 128 8.98 7.10 30.45
N GLY A 129 10.25 7.51 30.38
CA GLY A 129 11.36 6.86 31.10
C GLY A 129 11.52 7.13 32.61
N PHE A 130 10.59 7.84 33.28
CA PHE A 130 10.80 8.29 34.67
C PHE A 130 9.60 8.15 35.63
N ILE A 131 8.64 7.23 35.39
CA ILE A 131 7.63 6.91 36.41
C ILE A 131 7.73 5.42 36.81
N VAL A 132 8.24 5.22 38.02
CA VAL A 132 8.34 3.95 38.73
C VAL A 132 6.95 3.37 38.98
N GLY A 133 6.74 2.12 38.56
CA GLY A 133 5.78 1.21 39.22
C GLY A 133 4.33 1.31 38.76
N GLY A 134 4.04 0.79 37.57
CA GLY A 134 2.68 0.47 37.13
C GLY A 134 2.56 0.52 35.61
N ALA A 135 2.07 -0.55 34.98
CA ALA A 135 1.81 -0.57 33.54
C ALA A 135 0.73 0.47 33.19
N ASP A 136 1.19 1.64 32.78
CA ASP A 136 0.35 2.79 32.47
C ASP A 136 -0.26 2.61 31.06
N PRO A 137 -1.56 2.87 30.83
CA PRO A 137 -2.17 2.86 29.49
C PRO A 137 -1.40 3.68 28.44
N HIS A 138 -0.60 4.66 28.88
CA HIS A 138 0.26 5.47 28.03
C HIS A 138 1.45 4.70 27.43
N GLU A 139 1.95 3.67 28.10
CA GLU A 139 3.10 2.85 27.67
C GLU A 139 2.72 1.98 26.45
N LYS A 140 1.54 1.33 26.49
CA LYS A 140 0.99 0.56 25.35
C LYS A 140 0.78 1.42 24.10
N ARG A 141 0.36 2.68 24.26
CA ARG A 141 0.19 3.62 23.14
C ARG A 141 1.52 4.01 22.49
N THR A 142 2.60 4.06 23.25
CA THR A 142 3.95 4.35 22.75
C THR A 142 4.53 3.14 22.01
N GLU A 143 4.39 1.94 22.58
CA GLU A 143 4.80 0.68 21.95
C GLU A 143 4.07 0.47 20.61
N ASP A 144 2.77 0.78 20.55
CA ASP A 144 1.97 0.72 19.33
C ASP A 144 2.43 1.68 18.21
N LYS A 145 2.98 2.85 18.55
CA LYS A 145 3.47 3.82 17.55
C LYS A 145 4.76 3.34 16.88
N LEU A 146 5.70 2.87 17.70
CA LEU A 146 6.96 2.33 17.18
C LEU A 146 6.70 1.09 16.32
N LEU A 147 5.83 0.18 16.77
CA LEU A 147 5.44 -1.00 15.99
C LEU A 147 4.83 -0.64 14.62
N LYS A 148 4.01 0.42 14.56
CA LYS A 148 3.45 0.94 13.29
C LYS A 148 4.54 1.51 12.39
N ALA A 149 5.47 2.29 12.94
CA ALA A 149 6.61 2.82 12.20
C ALA A 149 7.51 1.70 11.65
N THR A 150 7.75 0.64 12.43
CA THR A 150 8.48 -0.56 11.97
C THR A 150 7.77 -1.21 10.79
N LYS A 151 6.45 -1.40 10.86
CA LYS A 151 5.67 -1.96 9.74
C LYS A 151 5.75 -1.10 8.47
N ASP A 152 5.63 0.21 8.62
CA ASP A 152 5.72 1.17 7.51
C ASP A 152 7.12 1.16 6.87
N SER A 153 8.17 1.07 7.69
CA SER A 153 9.56 0.90 7.25
C SER A 153 9.74 -0.39 6.45
N CYS A 154 9.36 -1.54 7.02
CA CYS A 154 9.47 -2.84 6.34
C CYS A 154 8.74 -2.84 4.99
N LYS A 155 7.54 -2.26 4.93
CA LYS A 155 6.77 -2.16 3.69
C LYS A 155 7.52 -1.37 2.62
N THR A 156 8.02 -0.18 2.98
CA THR A 156 8.77 0.69 2.06
C THR A 156 10.03 -0.02 1.54
N THR A 157 10.76 -0.70 2.42
CA THR A 157 11.95 -1.48 2.04
C THR A 157 11.61 -2.61 1.07
N ILE A 158 10.54 -3.37 1.31
CA ILE A 158 10.12 -4.47 0.44
C ILE A 158 9.78 -3.95 -0.98
N GLU A 159 9.05 -2.83 -1.09
CA GLU A 159 8.70 -2.22 -2.38
C GLU A 159 9.97 -1.83 -3.18
N ILE A 160 10.97 -1.23 -2.53
CA ILE A 160 12.25 -0.87 -3.16
C ILE A 160 13.02 -2.13 -3.59
N ILE A 161 13.09 -3.15 -2.73
CA ILE A 161 13.78 -4.41 -3.03
C ILE A 161 13.16 -5.10 -4.25
N HIS A 162 11.83 -5.15 -4.36
CA HIS A 162 11.16 -5.70 -5.54
C HIS A 162 11.55 -4.95 -6.82
N GLY A 163 11.59 -3.61 -6.78
CA GLY A 163 12.04 -2.80 -7.90
C GLY A 163 13.48 -3.08 -8.30
N LEU A 164 14.38 -3.29 -7.32
CA LEU A 164 15.78 -3.62 -7.55
C LEU A 164 15.96 -5.03 -8.12
N MET A 165 15.24 -6.02 -7.59
CA MET A 165 15.23 -7.38 -8.12
C MET A 165 14.84 -7.40 -9.60
N ALA A 166 13.84 -6.61 -9.99
CA ALA A 166 13.45 -6.49 -11.39
C ALA A 166 14.60 -5.93 -12.27
N GLN A 167 15.38 -4.96 -11.78
CA GLN A 167 16.55 -4.47 -12.51
C GLN A 167 17.64 -5.53 -12.63
N MET A 168 17.93 -6.26 -11.54
CA MET A 168 18.93 -7.33 -11.54
C MET A 168 18.58 -8.44 -12.52
N ILE A 169 17.31 -8.83 -12.60
CA ILE A 169 16.83 -9.83 -13.56
C ILE A 169 17.05 -9.33 -14.98
N LYS A 170 16.70 -8.08 -15.29
CA LYS A 170 16.90 -7.49 -16.62
C LYS A 170 18.38 -7.42 -16.99
N ASP A 171 19.24 -6.99 -16.07
CA ASP A 171 20.68 -6.94 -16.28
C ASP A 171 21.26 -8.33 -16.60
N ARG A 172 20.85 -9.36 -15.86
CA ARG A 172 21.27 -10.74 -16.16
C ARG A 172 20.74 -11.24 -17.50
N LEU A 173 19.48 -10.97 -17.83
CA LEU A 173 18.89 -11.45 -19.08
C LEU A 173 19.52 -10.80 -20.32
N PHE A 174 19.82 -9.49 -20.26
CA PHE A 174 20.18 -8.73 -21.47
C PHE A 174 21.64 -8.29 -21.53
N ASN A 175 22.30 -8.06 -20.39
CA ASN A 175 23.65 -7.52 -20.36
C ASN A 175 24.73 -8.56 -20.03
N SER A 176 24.35 -9.72 -19.46
CA SER A 176 25.31 -10.78 -19.09
C SER A 176 25.55 -11.85 -20.17
N VAL A 177 25.02 -11.64 -21.37
CA VAL A 177 25.27 -12.50 -22.53
C VAL A 177 26.58 -12.07 -23.20
N ALA A 178 27.72 -12.44 -22.61
CA ALA A 178 28.98 -12.36 -23.34
C ALA A 178 28.92 -13.32 -24.55
N PRO A 179 29.40 -12.93 -25.74
CA PRO A 179 29.67 -13.90 -26.77
C PRO A 179 30.75 -14.83 -26.22
N ASN A 180 30.50 -16.15 -26.21
CA ASN A 180 31.59 -17.11 -26.03
C ASN A 180 32.69 -16.70 -27.00
N SER A 181 33.84 -16.30 -26.47
CA SER A 181 35.02 -16.04 -27.27
C SER A 181 35.32 -17.32 -28.03
N VAL A 182 34.96 -17.32 -29.33
CA VAL A 182 35.41 -18.33 -30.26
C VAL A 182 36.92 -18.22 -30.27
N THR A 183 37.56 -19.09 -29.51
CA THR A 183 39.00 -19.32 -29.57
C THR A 183 39.24 -19.96 -30.94
N SER A 184 39.49 -19.13 -31.94
CA SER A 184 40.02 -19.61 -33.22
C SER A 184 41.37 -20.24 -32.92
N LYS A 185 41.46 -21.55 -33.17
CA LYS A 185 42.73 -22.26 -33.32
C LYS A 185 43.49 -21.75 -34.54
#